data_AF-A0A1B7IQG4-F1
#
_entry.id   AF-A0A1B7IQG4-F1
#
_cell.length_a   1.000
_cell.length_b   1.000
_cell.length_c   1.000
_cell.angle_alpha   90.00
_cell.angle_beta   90.00
_cell.angle_gamma   90.00
#
_symmetry.space_group_name_H-M   'P 1'
#
loop_
_entity.id
_entity.type
_entity.pdbx_description
1 polymer ?
#
loop_
_entity_poly.entity_id
_entity_poly.type
_entity_poly.pdbx_seq_one_letter_code
_entity_poly.pdbx_strand_id
1 'polypeptide(L)'
;MPIPYPDWLPLAQKSKTPKPDTGFRTDLPQVGAPIFQKLTDDLKTGFSLTWVFTMAQHRAFMQWLRSPNYLDNCNQWFLMPVGIGSGAYGEPEMQELHFTAYPTWNQSGSVFTWSGDVICKQLKNSDDDYDDIVVELPPPWASFLDIVVTGYPDNRDPESLPRAP
;
A
#
# COMPACT_ATOMS: atom_id res chain seq x y z
N MET A 1 7.58 16.11 9.47
CA MET A 1 6.86 15.92 8.19
C MET A 1 7.54 14.76 7.47
N PRO A 2 6.79 13.80 6.93
CA PRO A 2 7.39 12.66 6.23
C PRO A 2 8.16 13.11 5.00
N ILE A 3 9.28 12.46 4.74
CA ILE A 3 10.20 12.82 3.66
C ILE A 3 9.72 12.17 2.36
N PRO A 4 9.51 12.91 1.27
CA PRO A 4 9.08 12.30 0.03
C PRO A 4 10.19 11.41 -0.55
N TYR A 5 9.80 10.22 -1.04
CA TYR A 5 10.66 9.39 -1.84
C TYR A 5 11.00 10.10 -3.17
N PRO A 6 12.24 10.06 -3.67
CA PRO A 6 12.58 10.73 -4.92
C PRO A 6 11.87 10.10 -6.13
N ASP A 7 11.06 10.87 -6.85
CA ASP A 7 10.20 10.41 -7.95
C ASP A 7 10.93 9.72 -9.11
N TRP A 8 12.20 10.06 -9.34
CA TRP A 8 13.00 9.50 -10.43
C TRP A 8 13.67 8.16 -10.07
N LEU A 9 13.65 7.77 -8.79
CA LEU A 9 14.10 6.45 -8.37
C LEU A 9 13.01 5.41 -8.64
N PRO A 10 13.35 4.19 -9.06
CA PRO A 10 12.36 3.16 -9.29
C PRO A 10 11.65 2.81 -7.98
N LEU A 11 10.35 2.50 -8.08
CA LEU A 11 9.54 2.10 -6.94
C LEU A 11 9.99 0.73 -6.40
N ALA A 12 9.74 0.52 -5.10
CA ALA A 12 9.98 -0.77 -4.48
C ALA A 12 9.09 -1.85 -5.10
N GLN A 13 9.68 -3.01 -5.38
CA GLN A 13 8.97 -4.25 -5.59
C GLN A 13 8.61 -4.85 -4.22
N LYS A 14 7.33 -5.16 -4.02
CA LYS A 14 6.89 -5.81 -2.77
C LYS A 14 7.19 -7.31 -2.77
N SER A 15 7.52 -7.82 -1.60
CA SER A 15 7.21 -9.20 -1.24
C SER A 15 5.69 -9.41 -1.26
N LYS A 16 5.23 -10.58 -1.72
CA LYS A 16 3.81 -10.85 -2.05
C LYS A 16 2.85 -10.90 -0.85
N THR A 17 3.30 -10.62 0.37
CA THR A 17 2.50 -10.81 1.59
C THR A 17 2.69 -9.65 2.58
N PRO A 18 1.76 -8.67 2.61
CA PRO A 18 1.68 -7.75 3.74
C PRO A 18 1.45 -8.53 5.02
N LYS A 19 2.07 -8.09 6.12
CA LYS A 19 1.92 -8.69 7.46
C LYS A 19 1.17 -7.70 8.35
N PRO A 20 -0.17 -7.67 8.30
CA PRO A 20 -0.95 -6.90 9.26
C PRO A 20 -0.84 -7.57 10.64
N ASP A 21 -0.64 -6.76 11.67
CA ASP A 21 -0.73 -7.27 13.05
C ASP A 21 -2.20 -7.57 13.42
N THR A 22 -2.40 -8.51 14.33
CA THR A 22 -3.74 -8.86 14.83
C THR A 22 -4.09 -8.05 16.07
N GLY A 23 -5.12 -7.22 15.99
CA GLY A 23 -5.62 -6.42 17.12
C GLY A 23 -6.56 -7.14 18.06
N PHE A 24 -6.67 -8.46 17.98
CA PHE A 24 -7.49 -9.26 18.87
C PHE A 24 -6.69 -10.44 19.43
N ARG A 25 -7.02 -10.82 20.67
CA ARG A 25 -6.52 -12.05 21.28
C ARG A 25 -7.59 -13.12 21.13
N THR A 26 -7.16 -14.29 20.66
CA THR A 26 -7.98 -15.49 20.64
C THR A 26 -7.66 -16.34 21.86
N ASP A 27 -8.68 -16.75 22.59
CA ASP A 27 -8.59 -17.79 23.61
C ASP A 27 -9.38 -19.02 23.15
N LEU A 28 -8.75 -20.20 23.23
CA LEU A 28 -9.29 -21.47 22.75
C LEU A 28 -9.53 -22.37 23.96
N PRO A 29 -10.71 -22.28 24.59
CA PRO A 29 -11.03 -23.17 25.71
C PRO A 29 -11.07 -24.62 25.25
N GLN A 30 -10.67 -25.55 26.13
CA GLN A 30 -10.62 -26.99 25.84
C GLN A 30 -11.99 -27.58 25.47
N VAL A 31 -13.09 -26.91 25.88
CA VAL A 31 -14.47 -27.20 25.49
C VAL A 31 -15.21 -25.88 25.32
N GLY A 32 -15.91 -25.69 24.20
CA GLY A 32 -16.71 -24.49 23.91
C GLY A 32 -16.25 -23.73 22.66
N ALA A 33 -16.92 -22.61 22.37
CA ALA A 33 -16.56 -21.74 21.24
C ALA A 33 -15.32 -20.88 21.57
N PRO A 34 -14.49 -20.56 20.57
CA PRO A 34 -13.38 -19.60 20.74
C PRO A 34 -13.88 -18.23 21.21
N ILE A 35 -13.11 -17.59 22.10
CA ILE A 35 -13.38 -16.24 22.60
C ILE A 35 -12.42 -15.27 21.92
N PHE A 36 -12.97 -14.19 21.34
CA PHE A 36 -12.20 -13.13 20.71
C PHE A 36 -12.33 -11.84 21.53
N GLN A 37 -11.19 -11.28 21.93
CA GLN A 37 -11.13 -10.01 22.66
C GLN A 37 -10.42 -8.96 21.80
N LYS A 38 -11.10 -7.85 21.47
CA LYS A 38 -10.48 -6.71 20.78
C LYS A 38 -9.51 -6.01 21.75
N LEU A 39 -8.24 -5.93 21.38
CA LEU A 39 -7.19 -5.26 22.13
C LEU A 39 -6.97 -3.83 21.62
N THR A 40 -6.78 -3.68 20.31
CA THR A 40 -6.57 -2.38 19.67
C THR A 40 -6.98 -2.45 18.20
N ASP A 41 -7.33 -1.30 17.64
CA ASP A 41 -7.51 -1.07 16.21
C ASP A 41 -6.33 -0.34 15.57
N ASP A 42 -5.40 0.22 16.36
CA ASP A 42 -4.19 0.87 15.85
C ASP A 42 -3.09 -0.16 15.57
N LEU A 43 -3.17 -0.76 14.40
CA LEU A 43 -2.33 -1.88 13.98
C LEU A 43 -1.36 -1.47 12.90
N LYS A 44 -0.06 -1.63 13.17
CA LYS A 44 0.95 -1.45 12.14
C LYS A 44 0.83 -2.54 11.08
N THR A 45 1.07 -2.17 9.83
CA THR A 45 1.23 -3.12 8.73
C THR A 45 2.68 -3.20 8.33
N GLY A 46 3.26 -4.40 8.37
CA GLY A 46 4.62 -4.65 7.94
C GLY A 46 4.71 -4.99 6.45
N PHE A 47 5.68 -4.40 5.75
CA PHE A 47 6.03 -4.72 4.37
C PHE A 47 7.51 -5.08 4.27
N SER A 48 7.82 -6.10 3.47
CA SER A 48 9.19 -6.34 3.01
C SER A 48 9.33 -5.82 1.58
N LEU A 49 10.20 -4.84 1.40
CA LEU A 49 10.40 -4.10 0.15
C LEU A 49 11.77 -4.43 -0.45
N THR A 50 11.80 -4.57 -1.78
CA THR A 50 13.01 -4.78 -2.56
C THR A 50 13.12 -3.70 -3.63
N TRP A 51 14.26 -3.02 -3.74
CA TRP A 51 14.53 -2.06 -4.81
C TRP A 51 15.64 -2.59 -5.72
N VAL A 52 15.53 -2.32 -7.01
CA VAL A 52 16.55 -2.67 -7.99
C VAL A 52 17.03 -1.39 -8.67
N PHE A 53 18.31 -1.08 -8.52
CA PHE A 53 18.91 0.18 -8.95
C PHE A 53 20.09 -0.04 -9.91
N THR A 54 20.28 0.94 -10.79
CA THR A 54 21.55 1.17 -11.50
C THR A 54 22.58 1.84 -10.56
N MET A 55 23.85 1.93 -10.97
CA MET A 55 24.90 2.56 -10.17
C MET A 55 24.60 4.02 -9.76
N ALA A 56 24.04 4.82 -10.67
CA ALA A 56 23.70 6.22 -10.38
C ALA A 56 22.55 6.31 -9.35
N GLN A 57 21.53 5.48 -9.51
CA GLN A 57 20.40 5.39 -8.59
C GLN A 57 20.84 4.88 -7.21
N HIS A 58 21.72 3.88 -7.16
CA HIS A 58 22.29 3.36 -5.93
C HIS A 58 22.99 4.45 -5.10
N ARG A 59 23.82 5.28 -5.75
CA ARG A 59 24.50 6.39 -5.10
C ARG A 59 23.50 7.41 -4.52
N ALA A 60 22.46 7.74 -5.26
CA ALA A 60 21.42 8.66 -4.79
C ALA A 60 20.62 8.09 -3.63
N PHE A 61 20.21 6.82 -3.71
CA PHE A 61 19.48 6.14 -2.64
C PHE A 61 20.32 6.05 -1.35
N MET A 62 21.62 5.75 -1.44
CA MET A 62 22.51 5.80 -0.28
C MET A 62 22.55 7.18 0.40
N GLN A 63 22.61 8.26 -0.40
CA GLN A 63 22.65 9.61 0.14
C GLN A 63 21.31 10.02 0.75
N TRP A 64 20.21 9.65 0.11
CA TRP A 64 18.87 9.87 0.64
C TRP A 64 18.67 9.13 1.98
N LEU A 65 19.21 7.91 2.11
CA LEU A 65 19.13 7.13 3.34
C LEU A 65 19.97 7.72 4.50
N ARG A 66 21.20 8.16 4.19
CA ARG A 66 22.20 8.56 5.20
C ARG A 66 22.18 10.03 5.57
N SER A 67 21.78 10.89 4.65
CA SER A 67 21.88 12.34 4.83
C SER A 67 20.94 12.81 5.94
N PRO A 68 21.41 13.67 6.87
CA PRO A 68 20.57 14.28 7.90
C PRO A 68 19.44 15.16 7.33
N ASN A 69 19.57 15.61 6.08
CA ASN A 69 18.53 16.40 5.41
C ASN A 69 17.40 15.53 4.83
N TYR A 70 17.59 14.21 4.83
CA TYR A 70 16.64 13.21 4.36
C TYR A 70 16.38 12.22 5.49
N LEU A 71 16.50 10.91 5.25
CA LEU A 71 16.09 9.88 6.21
C LEU A 71 16.90 9.81 7.51
N ASP A 72 18.03 10.51 7.59
CA ASP A 72 18.92 10.54 8.77
C ASP A 72 19.19 9.14 9.33
N ASN A 73 19.75 8.26 8.50
CA ASN A 73 20.02 6.86 8.85
C ASN A 73 18.79 6.07 9.31
N CYS A 74 17.65 6.29 8.64
CA CYS A 74 16.35 5.66 8.91
C CYS A 74 15.63 6.15 10.18
N ASN A 75 16.01 7.29 10.75
CA ASN A 75 15.32 7.87 11.91
C ASN A 75 14.01 8.57 11.56
N GLN A 76 13.79 8.90 10.28
CA GLN A 76 12.63 9.66 9.82
C GLN A 76 11.62 8.79 9.06
N TRP A 77 10.35 9.21 9.09
CA TRP A 77 9.29 8.65 8.26
C TRP A 77 9.40 9.18 6.83
N PHE A 78 8.99 8.37 5.86
CA PHE A 78 8.99 8.74 4.45
C PHE A 78 7.67 8.39 3.75
N LEU A 79 7.37 9.09 2.67
CA LEU A 79 6.19 8.84 1.83
C LEU A 79 6.62 8.24 0.52
N MET A 80 6.00 7.12 0.13
CA MET A 80 6.29 6.45 -1.13
C MET A 80 5.04 5.78 -1.70
N PRO A 81 4.85 5.79 -3.03
CA PRO A 81 3.83 4.97 -3.67
C PRO A 81 4.20 3.49 -3.50
N VAL A 82 3.31 2.71 -2.91
CA VAL A 82 3.46 1.26 -2.78
C VAL A 82 2.22 0.58 -3.34
N GLY A 83 2.41 -0.38 -4.23
CA GLY A 83 1.31 -1.23 -4.71
C GLY A 83 0.82 -2.14 -3.59
N ILE A 84 -0.25 -1.76 -2.88
CA ILE A 84 -0.83 -2.53 -1.79
C ILE A 84 -1.62 -3.75 -2.31
N GLY A 85 -2.06 -3.71 -3.58
CA GLY A 85 -2.80 -4.80 -4.22
C GLY A 85 -4.31 -4.79 -3.92
N SER A 86 -4.74 -3.87 -3.08
CA SER A 86 -6.07 -3.27 -3.01
C SER A 86 -5.98 -1.84 -3.55
N GLY A 87 -7.11 -1.18 -3.78
CA GLY A 87 -7.16 0.16 -4.34
C GLY A 87 -7.76 0.14 -5.74
N ALA A 88 -8.39 1.25 -6.12
CA ALA A 88 -9.04 1.40 -7.41
C ALA A 88 -8.07 1.02 -8.53
N TYR A 89 -8.38 -0.06 -9.26
CA TYR A 89 -7.58 -0.60 -10.37
C TYR A 89 -6.18 -1.14 -10.03
N GLY A 90 -5.85 -1.35 -8.75
CA GLY A 90 -4.58 -1.92 -8.31
C GLY A 90 -3.38 -0.98 -8.45
N GLU A 91 -3.61 0.33 -8.45
CA GLU A 91 -2.57 1.35 -8.56
C GLU A 91 -1.71 1.47 -7.27
N PRO A 92 -0.45 1.95 -7.36
CA PRO A 92 0.36 2.24 -6.19
C PRO A 92 -0.19 3.43 -5.40
N GLU A 93 -0.56 3.19 -4.14
CA GLU A 93 -1.06 4.23 -3.25
C GLU A 93 0.05 4.82 -2.37
N MET A 94 -0.10 6.10 -2.00
CA MET A 94 0.88 6.81 -1.17
C MET A 94 0.81 6.36 0.28
N GLN A 95 1.84 5.63 0.73
CA GLN A 95 1.95 5.13 2.10
C GLN A 95 3.00 5.90 2.90
N GLU A 96 2.70 6.15 4.17
CA GLU A 96 3.67 6.66 5.15
C GLU A 96 4.41 5.48 5.78
N LEU A 97 5.70 5.39 5.53
CA LEU A 97 6.54 4.23 5.84
C LEU A 97 7.68 4.61 6.77
N HIS A 98 8.12 3.64 7.57
CA HIS A 98 9.30 3.73 8.40
C HIS A 98 10.08 2.43 8.36
N PHE A 99 11.40 2.51 8.19
CA PHE A 99 12.27 1.33 8.23
C PHE A 99 12.37 0.77 9.64
N THR A 100 12.16 -0.53 9.83
CA THR A 100 12.34 -1.18 11.15
C THR A 100 13.80 -1.51 11.42
N ALA A 101 14.57 -1.70 10.36
CA ALA A 101 16.00 -1.94 10.38
C ALA A 101 16.68 -1.20 9.23
N TYR A 102 17.97 -0.94 9.36
CA TYR A 102 18.76 -0.33 8.29
C TYR A 102 18.76 -1.27 7.07
N PRO A 103 18.31 -0.82 5.88
CA PRO A 103 18.19 -1.68 4.73
C PRO A 103 19.57 -2.12 4.21
N THR A 104 19.62 -3.31 3.64
CA THR A 104 20.86 -3.91 3.13
C THR A 104 20.86 -3.91 1.62
N TRP A 105 22.04 -4.01 1.00
CA TRP A 105 22.14 -4.12 -0.44
C TRP A 105 23.15 -5.19 -0.85
N ASN A 106 22.91 -5.76 -2.01
CA ASN A 106 23.81 -6.66 -2.70
C ASN A 106 24.02 -6.17 -4.13
N GLN A 107 25.20 -6.42 -4.69
CA GLN A 107 25.53 -6.09 -6.07
C GLN A 107 25.71 -7.35 -6.89
N SER A 108 25.03 -7.41 -8.03
CA SER A 108 25.21 -8.44 -9.04
C SER A 108 25.52 -7.77 -10.38
N GLY A 109 26.80 -7.80 -10.78
CA GLY A 109 27.29 -7.06 -11.94
C GLY A 109 27.07 -5.55 -11.79
N SER A 110 26.30 -4.96 -12.72
CA SER A 110 25.97 -3.52 -12.73
C SER A 110 24.65 -3.19 -12.03
N VAL A 111 24.01 -4.17 -11.39
CA VAL A 111 22.70 -4.04 -10.75
C VAL A 111 22.87 -4.12 -9.23
N PHE A 112 22.23 -3.18 -8.52
CA PHE A 112 22.23 -3.11 -7.07
C PHE A 112 20.83 -3.41 -6.55
N THR A 113 20.70 -4.48 -5.75
CA THR A 113 19.43 -4.86 -5.14
C THR A 113 19.45 -4.46 -3.66
N TRP A 114 18.53 -3.61 -3.24
CA TRP A 114 18.30 -3.26 -1.85
C TRP A 114 17.12 -4.03 -1.27
N SER A 115 17.21 -4.44 -0.01
CA SER A 115 16.14 -5.10 0.72
C SER A 115 15.98 -4.46 2.10
N GLY A 116 14.74 -4.18 2.49
CA GLY A 116 14.43 -3.58 3.78
C GLY A 116 13.01 -3.91 4.23
N ASP A 117 12.86 -4.02 5.54
CA ASP A 117 11.56 -4.15 6.18
C ASP A 117 11.08 -2.77 6.63
N VAL A 118 9.83 -2.45 6.31
CA VAL A 118 9.18 -1.20 6.67
C VAL A 118 7.86 -1.46 7.37
N ILE A 119 7.44 -0.52 8.18
CA ILE A 119 6.13 -0.48 8.82
C ILE A 119 5.36 0.73 8.36
N CYS A 120 4.06 0.56 8.24
CA CYS A 120 3.09 1.63 8.05
C CYS A 120 2.21 1.72 9.30
N LYS A 121 1.91 2.94 9.78
CA LYS A 121 1.01 3.13 10.94
C LYS A 121 -0.41 2.68 10.60
N GLN A 122 -0.91 3.15 9.47
CA GLN A 122 -2.23 2.83 8.96
C GLN A 122 -2.11 2.62 7.46
N LEU A 123 -2.56 1.46 7.00
CA LEU A 123 -2.64 1.19 5.58
C LEU A 123 -3.67 2.15 4.98
N LYS A 124 -3.24 3.04 4.09
CA LYS A 124 -4.18 3.82 3.29
C LYS A 124 -4.65 2.95 2.15
N ASN A 125 -5.95 2.86 1.94
CA ASN A 125 -6.57 2.14 0.86
C ASN A 125 -7.79 2.95 0.41
N SER A 126 -7.86 3.35 -0.86
CA SER A 126 -9.00 4.14 -1.35
C SER A 126 -10.31 3.36 -1.29
N ASP A 127 -10.23 2.02 -1.36
CA ASP A 127 -11.42 1.17 -1.35
C ASP A 127 -12.09 1.12 0.04
N ASP A 128 -11.38 1.48 1.11
CA ASP A 128 -11.93 1.48 2.47
C ASP A 128 -13.02 2.56 2.64
N ASP A 129 -13.00 3.62 1.82
CA ASP A 129 -14.03 4.67 1.82
C ASP A 129 -15.34 4.23 1.11
N TYR A 130 -15.30 3.11 0.38
CA TYR A 130 -16.42 2.57 -0.41
C TYR A 130 -16.72 1.11 -0.08
N ASP A 131 -16.33 0.66 1.12
CA ASP A 131 -16.39 -0.72 1.58
C ASP A 131 -17.78 -1.36 1.40
N ASP A 132 -18.84 -0.66 1.82
CA ASP A 132 -20.23 -1.09 1.68
C ASP A 132 -20.58 -1.39 0.21
N ILE A 133 -20.21 -0.49 -0.70
CA ILE A 133 -20.52 -0.61 -2.12
C ILE A 133 -19.71 -1.73 -2.77
N VAL A 134 -18.42 -1.83 -2.44
CA VAL A 134 -17.50 -2.84 -3.00
C VAL A 134 -17.90 -4.24 -2.55
N VAL A 135 -18.35 -4.40 -1.30
CA VAL A 135 -18.76 -5.70 -0.74
C VAL A 135 -20.14 -6.13 -1.23
N GLU A 136 -21.10 -5.21 -1.30
CA GLU A 136 -22.49 -5.55 -1.64
C GLU A 136 -22.74 -5.71 -3.14
N LEU A 137 -21.91 -5.08 -4.00
CA LEU A 137 -22.13 -5.07 -5.46
C LEU A 137 -21.07 -5.90 -6.21
N PRO A 138 -21.35 -7.17 -6.55
CA PRO A 138 -20.42 -7.99 -7.33
C PRO A 138 -20.26 -7.46 -8.78
N PRO A 139 -19.11 -7.71 -9.44
CA PRO A 139 -18.92 -7.36 -10.86
C PRO A 139 -19.99 -8.10 -11.71
N PRO A 140 -21.00 -7.39 -12.28
CA PRO A 140 -20.84 -6.34 -13.28
C PRO A 140 -21.48 -4.98 -12.91
N TRP A 141 -21.83 -4.72 -11.64
CA TRP A 141 -22.53 -3.48 -11.26
C TRP A 141 -21.59 -2.30 -10.99
N ALA A 142 -20.27 -2.54 -10.90
CA ALA A 142 -19.26 -1.49 -10.85
C ALA A 142 -19.28 -0.54 -12.07
N SER A 143 -19.80 -0.99 -13.23
CA SER A 143 -19.94 -0.15 -14.44
C SER A 143 -21.20 0.72 -14.45
N PHE A 144 -22.21 0.43 -13.61
CA PHE A 144 -23.38 1.29 -13.47
C PHE A 144 -23.05 2.58 -12.72
N LEU A 145 -22.16 2.52 -11.73
CA LEU A 145 -21.68 3.71 -11.03
C LEU A 145 -20.85 4.60 -11.95
N ASP A 146 -20.09 4.04 -12.88
CA ASP A 146 -19.40 4.81 -13.91
C ASP A 146 -20.41 5.61 -14.76
N ILE A 147 -21.44 4.97 -15.31
CA ILE A 147 -22.49 5.66 -16.09
C ILE A 147 -23.24 6.74 -15.29
N VAL A 148 -23.50 6.52 -13.99
CA VAL A 148 -24.23 7.48 -13.15
C VAL A 148 -23.34 8.67 -12.72
N VAL A 149 -22.02 8.45 -12.55
CA VAL A 149 -21.07 9.49 -12.09
C VAL A 149 -20.39 10.22 -13.25
N THR A 150 -20.04 9.54 -14.35
CA THR A 150 -19.38 10.14 -15.52
C THR A 150 -20.36 10.52 -16.65
N GLY A 151 -21.61 10.06 -16.58
CA GLY A 151 -22.58 10.22 -17.67
C GLY A 151 -22.22 9.33 -18.87
N TYR A 152 -23.19 9.07 -19.75
CA TYR A 152 -22.90 8.29 -20.95
C TYR A 152 -21.84 9.00 -21.81
N PRO A 153 -20.79 8.31 -22.30
CA PRO A 153 -19.76 8.90 -23.16
C PRO A 153 -20.29 9.42 -24.52
N ASP A 154 -21.60 9.28 -24.79
CA ASP A 154 -22.29 9.76 -25.98
C ASP A 154 -23.30 10.90 -25.69
N ASN A 155 -23.21 11.58 -24.54
CA ASN A 155 -24.10 12.68 -24.15
C ASN A 155 -25.61 12.32 -24.13
N ARG A 156 -25.96 11.04 -23.92
CA ARG A 156 -27.36 10.68 -23.67
C ARG A 156 -27.84 11.21 -22.33
N ASP A 157 -29.11 11.57 -22.30
CA ASP A 157 -29.81 12.09 -21.12
C ASP A 157 -29.62 11.14 -19.92
N PRO A 158 -29.14 11.63 -18.76
CA PRO A 158 -28.90 10.81 -17.57
C PRO A 158 -30.14 10.06 -17.05
N GLU A 159 -31.36 10.44 -17.46
CA GLU A 159 -32.58 9.70 -17.10
C GLU A 159 -32.94 8.53 -18.04
N SER A 160 -32.15 8.26 -19.09
CA SER A 160 -32.45 7.16 -20.00
C SER A 160 -32.08 5.80 -19.37
N LEU A 161 -33.03 5.19 -18.66
CA LEU A 161 -32.89 3.81 -18.19
C LEU A 161 -32.63 2.87 -19.38
N PRO A 162 -31.68 1.91 -19.27
CA PRO A 162 -31.45 0.94 -20.33
C PRO A 162 -32.72 0.11 -20.53
N ARG A 163 -33.31 0.19 -21.71
CA ARG A 163 -34.37 -0.74 -22.11
C ARG A 163 -33.72 -2.11 -22.30
N ALA A 164 -34.02 -3.03 -21.39
CA ALA A 164 -33.66 -4.42 -21.54
C ALA A 164 -34.27 -4.98 -22.85
N PRO A 165 -33.53 -5.83 -23.58
CA PRO A 165 -34.11 -6.63 -24.67
C PRO A 165 -35.07 -7.70 -24.13
#